data_AF-A0A368EWV4-F1
#
_entry.id   AF-A0A368EWV4-F1
#
_cell.length_a   1.000
_cell.length_b   1.000
_cell.length_c   1.000
_cell.angle_alpha   90.00
_cell.angle_beta   90.00
_cell.angle_gamma   90.00
#
_symmetry.space_group_name_H-M   'P 1'
#
loop_
_entity.id
_entity.type
_entity.pdbx_description
1 polymer ?
#
loop_
_entity_poly.entity_id
_entity_poly.type
_entity_poly.pdbx_seq_one_letter_code
_entity_poly.pdbx_strand_id
1 'polypeptide(L)'
;MLVGIGGAWWAISGLTRGASSPEGAVARLLSGVENVDPVTVATSLAPSEFGGFVEPLQRLASAVPGEDGGADMAQLLADVRASAELSSTAMAYETEQLADGVVRVSWMDGEMRLSGDERELARSLTALYEPLLRAQQSAIYGYPDAEIDEAIDAMVDGWSSNVDLDQSWDARDAADWYGAGPISLVAVDEGNGWYISPLLSFYDLQWRQSEEQGYVDSRDLGDAIIEAEVFETPEVAAEELTAALESGRIERVAATLPLAERRVLSLYGDVFNLEYVVNEYSPSIETADFSAATNGDRARLSIEELLVDFTEWSNGYELHDRYDISEVCAEWSDEYLDSSYSSWWDEYTYWTDQRTGSACLDDPAWTDRLGAGDVDLIAVREGGGWLVSPIATIADAASIAVDSFIPYYESGALDELFR
;
A
#
# COMPACT_ATOMS: atom_id res chain seq x y z
N MET A 1 22.64 30.22 -8.89
CA MET A 1 21.38 30.96 -9.10
C MET A 1 20.31 30.16 -8.36
N LEU A 2 20.16 30.43 -7.05
CA LEU A 2 19.37 29.66 -6.08
C LEU A 2 17.99 30.32 -5.88
N VAL A 3 17.14 30.30 -6.92
CA VAL A 3 15.80 30.93 -6.87
C VAL A 3 14.69 29.99 -7.39
N GLY A 4 15.01 28.79 -7.87
CA GLY A 4 14.01 27.90 -8.48
C GLY A 4 13.18 27.02 -7.53
N ILE A 5 13.72 26.65 -6.35
CA ILE A 5 13.11 25.60 -5.51
C ILE A 5 12.03 26.16 -4.57
N GLY A 6 12.15 27.41 -4.12
CA GLY A 6 11.17 28.02 -3.22
C GLY A 6 9.83 28.40 -3.88
N GLY A 7 9.80 28.54 -5.21
CA GLY A 7 8.60 28.92 -5.96
C GLY A 7 7.58 27.78 -6.12
N ALA A 8 8.07 26.54 -6.22
CA ALA A 8 7.22 25.35 -6.33
C ALA A 8 6.48 25.07 -5.01
N TRP A 9 7.16 25.22 -3.86
CA TRP A 9 6.56 24.98 -2.54
C TRP A 9 5.42 25.95 -2.21
N TRP A 10 5.57 27.24 -2.57
CA TRP A 10 4.53 28.24 -2.32
C TRP A 10 3.32 28.07 -3.25
N ALA A 11 3.53 27.66 -4.50
CA ALA A 11 2.46 27.32 -5.43
C ALA A 11 1.67 26.07 -4.98
N ILE A 12 2.35 25.07 -4.41
CA ILE A 12 1.73 23.85 -3.88
C ILE A 12 0.94 24.15 -2.60
N SER A 13 1.43 25.00 -1.69
CA SER A 13 0.70 25.36 -0.46
C SER A 13 -0.64 26.09 -0.69
N GLY A 14 -0.85 26.67 -1.88
CA GLY A 14 -2.14 27.23 -2.31
C GLY A 14 -3.03 26.22 -3.05
N LEU A 15 -2.45 25.13 -3.58
CA LEU A 15 -3.13 24.03 -4.29
C LEU A 15 -3.54 22.87 -3.37
N THR A 16 -3.01 22.84 -2.15
CA THR A 16 -3.26 21.79 -1.14
C THR A 16 -4.55 21.99 -0.36
N ARG A 17 -5.41 22.96 -0.68
CA ARG A 17 -6.73 23.03 -0.02
C ARG A 17 -7.62 21.91 -0.58
N GLY A 18 -8.16 21.09 0.32
CA GLY A 18 -9.11 20.03 -0.02
C GLY A 18 -10.41 20.61 -0.58
N ALA A 19 -11.29 19.73 -1.04
CA ALA A 19 -12.61 20.15 -1.47
C ALA A 19 -13.42 20.73 -0.30
N SER A 20 -14.43 21.56 -0.63
CA SER A 20 -15.30 22.15 0.39
C SER A 20 -16.34 21.19 0.97
N SER A 21 -16.55 20.04 0.33
CA SER A 21 -17.47 18.98 0.76
C SER A 21 -16.93 17.60 0.35
N PRO A 22 -17.41 16.50 0.98
CA PRO A 22 -17.06 15.13 0.60
C PRO A 22 -17.29 14.83 -0.90
N GLU A 23 -18.44 15.24 -1.42
CA GLU A 23 -18.80 15.04 -2.84
C GLU A 23 -17.92 15.88 -3.76
N GLY A 24 -17.52 17.07 -3.31
CA GLY A 24 -16.55 17.89 -4.01
C GLY A 24 -15.18 17.21 -4.13
N ALA A 25 -14.80 16.35 -3.16
CA ALA A 25 -13.55 15.59 -3.24
C ALA A 25 -13.64 14.50 -4.31
N VAL A 26 -14.77 13.77 -4.37
CA VAL A 26 -15.04 12.78 -5.43
C VAL A 26 -15.05 13.44 -6.80
N ALA A 27 -15.76 14.57 -6.94
CA ALA A 27 -15.84 15.30 -8.20
C ALA A 27 -14.47 15.83 -8.66
N ARG A 28 -13.63 16.28 -7.73
CA ARG A 28 -12.26 16.71 -8.04
C ARG A 28 -11.39 15.55 -8.50
N LEU A 29 -11.44 14.40 -7.80
CA LEU A 29 -10.71 13.20 -8.20
C LEU A 29 -11.16 12.73 -9.60
N LEU A 30 -12.47 12.62 -9.83
CA LEU A 30 -13.04 12.23 -11.12
C LEU A 30 -12.59 13.19 -12.23
N SER A 31 -12.68 14.51 -12.00
CA SER A 31 -12.19 15.51 -12.93
C SER A 31 -10.69 15.38 -13.23
N GLY A 32 -9.88 14.95 -12.25
CA GLY A 32 -8.46 14.67 -12.46
C GLY A 32 -8.24 13.48 -13.39
N VAL A 33 -9.00 12.40 -13.19
CA VAL A 33 -8.94 11.18 -14.02
C VAL A 33 -9.42 11.48 -15.45
N GLU A 34 -10.57 12.13 -15.62
CA GLU A 34 -11.14 12.49 -16.93
C GLU A 34 -10.19 13.35 -17.77
N ASN A 35 -9.41 14.23 -17.12
CA ASN A 35 -8.49 15.13 -17.80
C ASN A 35 -7.07 14.58 -17.94
N VAL A 36 -6.82 13.36 -17.44
CA VAL A 36 -5.47 12.77 -17.34
C VAL A 36 -4.51 13.76 -16.66
N ASP A 37 -4.97 14.35 -15.55
CA ASP A 37 -4.25 15.34 -14.75
C ASP A 37 -3.73 14.70 -13.45
N PRO A 38 -2.49 14.16 -13.46
CA PRO A 38 -1.93 13.47 -12.29
C PRO A 38 -1.75 14.40 -11.09
N VAL A 39 -1.62 15.72 -11.29
CA VAL A 39 -1.51 16.68 -10.19
C VAL A 39 -2.86 16.85 -9.51
N THR A 40 -3.94 16.96 -10.28
CA THR A 40 -5.29 17.01 -9.70
C THR A 40 -5.64 15.70 -9.00
N VAL A 41 -5.29 14.54 -9.56
CA VAL A 41 -5.45 13.24 -8.90
C VAL A 41 -4.69 13.22 -7.57
N ALA A 42 -3.37 13.46 -7.59
CA ALA A 42 -2.53 13.40 -6.40
C ALA A 42 -2.97 14.39 -5.30
N THR A 43 -3.42 15.59 -5.68
CA THR A 43 -3.91 16.60 -4.73
C THR A 43 -5.35 16.38 -4.26
N SER A 44 -6.05 15.39 -4.81
CA SER A 44 -7.37 14.96 -4.34
C SER A 44 -7.28 13.85 -3.30
N LEU A 45 -6.12 13.20 -3.16
CA LEU A 45 -5.88 12.13 -2.20
C LEU A 45 -5.52 12.70 -0.82
N ALA A 46 -5.85 11.95 0.24
CA ALA A 46 -5.57 12.31 1.62
C ALA A 46 -4.07 12.52 1.84
N PRO A 47 -3.63 13.72 2.26
CA PRO A 47 -2.23 14.00 2.55
C PRO A 47 -1.59 13.06 3.57
N SER A 48 -2.35 12.62 4.58
CA SER A 48 -1.87 11.64 5.57
C SER A 48 -1.52 10.27 4.98
N GLU A 49 -2.12 9.89 3.85
CA GLU A 49 -1.88 8.61 3.18
C GLU A 49 -0.87 8.73 2.03
N PHE A 50 -0.97 9.80 1.24
CA PHE A 50 -0.21 9.93 0.00
C PHE A 50 1.01 10.85 0.10
N GLY A 51 1.10 11.68 1.15
CA GLY A 51 2.13 12.72 1.27
C GLY A 51 3.57 12.20 1.17
N GLY A 52 3.83 11.01 1.73
CA GLY A 52 5.15 10.35 1.67
C GLY A 52 5.55 9.87 0.26
N PHE A 53 4.58 9.63 -0.63
CA PHE A 53 4.84 9.12 -1.98
C PHE A 53 5.08 10.22 -3.02
N VAL A 54 4.71 11.47 -2.71
CA VAL A 54 4.78 12.59 -3.66
C VAL A 54 6.20 12.84 -4.16
N GLU A 55 7.18 12.92 -3.26
CA GLU A 55 8.57 13.21 -3.62
C GLU A 55 9.24 12.07 -4.41
N PRO A 56 9.13 10.79 -3.99
CA PRO A 56 9.60 9.66 -4.80
C PRO A 56 8.99 9.65 -6.21
N LEU A 57 7.67 9.85 -6.33
CA LEU A 57 7.00 9.89 -7.63
C LEU A 57 7.47 11.07 -8.49
N GLN A 58 7.71 12.25 -7.90
CA GLN A 58 8.23 13.40 -8.63
C GLN A 58 9.65 13.17 -9.14
N ARG A 59 10.52 12.56 -8.32
CA ARG A 59 11.88 12.20 -8.74
C ARG A 59 11.86 11.18 -9.86
N LEU A 60 11.06 10.12 -9.71
CA LEU A 60 10.87 9.12 -10.76
C LEU A 60 10.38 9.77 -12.06
N ALA A 61 9.32 10.58 -12.00
CA ALA A 61 8.77 11.27 -13.16
C ALA A 61 9.77 12.24 -13.81
N SER A 62 10.68 12.83 -13.04
CA SER A 62 11.72 13.73 -13.55
C SER A 62 12.91 12.97 -14.17
N ALA A 63 13.16 11.76 -13.71
CA ALA A 63 14.29 10.93 -14.13
C ALA A 63 14.03 10.13 -15.41
N VAL A 64 12.79 10.08 -15.91
CA VAL A 64 12.44 9.48 -17.20
C VAL A 64 12.57 10.54 -18.30
N PRO A 65 13.71 10.63 -19.04
CA PRO A 65 13.94 11.72 -19.98
C PRO A 65 13.27 11.43 -21.31
N GLY A 66 12.60 12.45 -21.85
CA GLY A 66 12.20 12.50 -23.24
C GLY A 66 13.36 12.80 -24.20
N GLU A 67 13.27 12.19 -25.38
CA GLU A 67 13.98 12.43 -26.65
C GLU A 67 15.27 11.67 -27.01
N ASP A 68 15.96 10.95 -26.11
CA ASP A 68 17.11 10.10 -26.50
C ASP A 68 17.22 8.78 -25.68
N GLY A 69 16.08 8.12 -25.40
CA GLY A 69 16.09 6.73 -24.89
C GLY A 69 15.01 6.35 -23.86
N GLY A 70 14.15 7.27 -23.44
CA GLY A 70 12.99 7.02 -22.57
C GLY A 70 11.74 7.76 -23.06
N ALA A 71 10.58 7.33 -22.60
CA ALA A 71 9.30 7.96 -22.96
C ALA A 71 9.08 9.23 -22.12
N ASP A 72 8.89 10.39 -22.77
CA ASP A 72 8.55 11.64 -22.07
C ASP A 72 7.22 11.45 -21.34
N MET A 73 7.20 11.57 -20.00
CA MET A 73 5.98 11.42 -19.21
C MET A 73 4.86 12.35 -19.69
N ALA A 74 5.19 13.56 -20.17
CA ALA A 74 4.20 14.47 -20.75
C ALA A 74 3.64 13.94 -22.07
N GLN A 75 4.48 13.35 -22.93
CA GLN A 75 4.05 12.71 -24.17
C GLN A 75 3.24 11.44 -23.89
N LEU A 76 3.64 10.62 -22.91
CA LEU A 76 2.91 9.43 -22.49
C LEU A 76 1.51 9.77 -21.99
N LEU A 77 1.38 10.78 -21.13
CA LEU A 77 0.08 11.25 -20.66
C LEU A 77 -0.75 11.82 -21.82
N ALA A 78 -0.11 12.49 -22.78
CA ALA A 78 -0.78 12.95 -23.99
C ALA A 78 -1.26 11.78 -24.88
N ASP A 79 -0.47 10.72 -25.00
CA ASP A 79 -0.79 9.53 -25.78
C ASP A 79 -1.90 8.70 -25.11
N VAL A 80 -1.87 8.55 -23.79
CA VAL A 80 -2.97 7.94 -23.01
C VAL A 80 -4.27 8.76 -23.20
N ARG A 81 -4.18 10.09 -23.11
CA ARG A 81 -5.33 10.98 -23.34
C ARG A 81 -5.86 10.93 -24.77
N ALA A 82 -4.99 10.67 -25.75
CA ALA A 82 -5.37 10.56 -27.15
C ALA A 82 -6.01 9.19 -27.48
N SER A 83 -5.60 8.14 -26.76
CA SER A 83 -6.05 6.76 -26.99
C SER A 83 -7.32 6.41 -26.23
N ALA A 84 -7.61 7.05 -25.10
CA ALA A 84 -8.85 6.84 -24.37
C ALA A 84 -9.40 8.12 -23.71
N GLU A 85 -10.72 8.22 -23.69
CA GLU A 85 -11.49 9.29 -23.08
C GLU A 85 -12.47 8.70 -22.06
N LEU A 86 -12.35 9.15 -20.81
CA LEU A 86 -13.38 8.97 -19.78
C LEU A 86 -14.19 10.27 -19.66
N SER A 87 -15.51 10.14 -19.69
CA SER A 87 -16.42 11.26 -19.52
C SER A 87 -17.57 10.90 -18.60
N SER A 88 -18.04 11.84 -17.80
CA SER A 88 -19.23 11.67 -16.96
C SER A 88 -20.32 12.68 -17.29
N THR A 89 -21.57 12.32 -16.99
CA THR A 89 -22.68 13.27 -16.94
C THR A 89 -22.76 13.93 -15.56
N ALA A 90 -23.85 14.65 -15.27
CA ALA A 90 -24.06 15.25 -13.96
C ALA A 90 -24.28 14.15 -12.90
N MET A 91 -23.23 13.86 -12.15
CA MET A 91 -23.23 12.82 -11.12
C MET A 91 -24.03 13.26 -9.89
N ALA A 92 -24.83 12.35 -9.34
CA ALA A 92 -25.48 12.52 -8.04
C ALA A 92 -24.88 11.54 -7.03
N TYR A 93 -24.67 12.04 -5.81
CA TYR A 93 -24.06 11.29 -4.72
C TYR A 93 -24.97 11.24 -3.50
N GLU A 94 -24.85 10.16 -2.73
CA GLU A 94 -25.38 10.03 -1.38
C GLU A 94 -24.20 9.91 -0.40
N THR A 95 -24.30 10.61 0.73
CA THR A 95 -23.26 10.61 1.76
C THR A 95 -23.74 9.91 3.02
N GLU A 96 -22.92 9.01 3.54
CA GLU A 96 -23.12 8.34 4.81
C GLU A 96 -21.95 8.67 5.74
N GLN A 97 -22.26 9.19 6.93
CA GLN A 97 -21.24 9.47 7.94
C GLN A 97 -20.80 8.15 8.58
N LEU A 98 -19.51 7.82 8.49
CA LEU A 98 -18.95 6.62 9.12
C LEU A 98 -18.44 6.93 10.53
N ALA A 99 -17.68 8.03 10.68
CA ALA A 99 -17.22 8.58 11.95
C ALA A 99 -16.96 10.08 11.78
N ASP A 100 -16.66 10.82 12.86
CA ASP A 100 -16.36 12.26 12.75
C ASP A 100 -15.23 12.52 11.74
N GLY A 101 -15.48 13.41 10.78
CA GLY A 101 -14.55 13.71 9.68
C GLY A 101 -14.33 12.58 8.65
N VAL A 102 -15.13 11.50 8.65
CA VAL A 102 -15.04 10.39 7.69
C VAL A 102 -16.40 10.06 7.09
N VAL A 103 -16.53 10.17 5.77
CA VAL A 103 -17.79 10.06 5.03
C VAL A 103 -17.65 9.11 3.85
N ARG A 104 -18.54 8.12 3.73
CA ARG A 104 -18.72 7.33 2.51
C ARG A 104 -19.54 8.15 1.53
N VAL A 105 -19.06 8.28 0.29
CA VAL A 105 -19.73 8.97 -0.81
C VAL A 105 -20.07 7.94 -1.88
N SER A 106 -21.34 7.61 -2.01
CA SER A 106 -21.87 6.62 -2.94
C SER A 106 -22.41 7.29 -4.20
N TRP A 107 -22.05 6.78 -5.37
CA TRP A 107 -22.58 7.23 -6.65
C TRP A 107 -23.99 6.67 -6.87
N MET A 108 -24.98 7.54 -7.04
CA MET A 108 -26.41 7.15 -7.10
C MET A 108 -27.07 7.38 -8.46
N ASP A 109 -26.62 8.39 -9.21
CA ASP A 109 -27.17 8.73 -10.51
C ASP A 109 -26.11 9.43 -11.38
N GLY A 110 -26.35 9.48 -12.67
CA GLY A 110 -25.37 9.87 -13.69
C GLY A 110 -24.84 8.66 -14.45
N GLU A 111 -24.01 8.94 -15.44
CA GLU A 111 -23.47 7.96 -16.38
C GLU A 111 -21.98 8.27 -16.56
N MET A 112 -21.15 7.25 -16.47
CA MET A 112 -19.76 7.30 -16.90
C MET A 112 -19.64 6.56 -18.23
N ARG A 113 -18.86 7.14 -19.15
CA ARG A 113 -18.57 6.55 -20.45
C ARG A 113 -17.07 6.55 -20.67
N LEU A 114 -16.55 5.36 -20.88
CA LEU A 114 -15.22 5.14 -21.43
C LEU A 114 -15.36 4.99 -22.94
N SER A 115 -14.37 5.46 -23.69
CA SER A 115 -14.24 5.20 -25.12
C SER A 115 -12.79 5.35 -25.54
N GLY A 116 -12.37 4.67 -26.60
CA GLY A 116 -10.98 4.75 -27.05
C GLY A 116 -10.62 3.71 -28.09
N ASP A 117 -9.32 3.59 -28.36
CA ASP A 117 -8.72 2.49 -29.11
C ASP A 117 -7.96 1.59 -28.13
N GLU A 118 -8.44 0.35 -27.98
CA GLU A 118 -7.89 -0.63 -27.04
C GLU A 118 -6.41 -0.90 -27.32
N ARG A 119 -6.01 -0.98 -28.59
CA ARG A 119 -4.63 -1.32 -28.95
C ARG A 119 -3.69 -0.14 -28.74
N GLU A 120 -4.13 1.08 -29.07
CA GLU A 120 -3.35 2.28 -28.81
C GLU A 120 -3.18 2.50 -27.31
N LEU A 121 -4.24 2.36 -26.50
CA LEU A 121 -4.13 2.47 -25.05
C LEU A 121 -3.20 1.41 -24.46
N ALA A 122 -3.35 0.14 -24.89
CA ALA A 122 -2.46 -0.95 -24.46
C ALA A 122 -1.00 -0.63 -24.72
N ARG A 123 -0.70 -0.09 -25.91
CA ARG A 123 0.65 0.27 -26.33
C ARG A 123 1.19 1.46 -25.54
N SER A 124 0.38 2.50 -25.33
CA SER A 124 0.77 3.66 -24.52
C SER A 124 1.06 3.28 -23.07
N LEU A 125 0.25 2.40 -22.47
CA LEU A 125 0.49 1.87 -21.13
C LEU A 125 1.73 0.96 -21.08
N THR A 126 1.93 0.12 -22.10
CA THR A 126 3.10 -0.75 -22.19
C THR A 126 4.40 0.04 -22.32
N ALA A 127 4.38 1.15 -23.05
CA ALA A 127 5.54 2.03 -23.23
C ALA A 127 6.09 2.58 -21.90
N LEU A 128 5.27 2.66 -20.84
CA LEU A 128 5.70 3.13 -19.51
C LEU A 128 6.73 2.19 -18.86
N TYR A 129 6.58 0.87 -19.05
CA TYR A 129 7.41 -0.13 -18.38
C TYR A 129 8.20 -1.01 -19.36
N GLU A 130 8.06 -0.79 -20.67
CA GLU A 130 8.79 -1.51 -21.71
C GLU A 130 10.32 -1.50 -21.51
N PRO A 131 10.99 -0.36 -21.20
CA PRO A 131 12.44 -0.37 -20.95
C PRO A 131 12.85 -1.30 -19.81
N LEU A 132 12.05 -1.33 -18.73
CA LEU A 132 12.26 -2.20 -17.58
C LEU A 132 12.05 -3.67 -17.95
N LEU A 133 10.97 -3.97 -18.67
CA LEU A 133 10.66 -5.32 -19.13
C LEU A 133 11.77 -5.86 -20.04
N ARG A 134 12.26 -5.05 -20.98
CA ARG A 134 13.37 -5.42 -21.87
C ARG A 134 14.64 -5.75 -21.10
N ALA A 135 15.00 -4.89 -20.15
CA ALA A 135 16.17 -5.11 -19.30
C ALA A 135 16.04 -6.39 -18.48
N GLN A 136 14.90 -6.61 -17.84
CA GLN A 136 14.62 -7.81 -17.06
C GLN A 136 14.70 -9.08 -17.92
N GLN A 137 14.02 -9.10 -19.07
CA GLN A 137 13.95 -10.26 -19.96
C GLN A 137 15.33 -10.62 -20.54
N SER A 138 16.11 -9.60 -20.93
CA SER A 138 17.47 -9.78 -21.43
C SER A 138 18.43 -10.25 -20.32
N ALA A 139 18.37 -9.64 -19.14
CA ALA A 139 19.31 -9.92 -18.04
C ALA A 139 19.07 -11.27 -17.36
N ILE A 140 17.81 -11.61 -17.07
CA ILE A 140 17.44 -12.80 -16.29
C ILE A 140 17.32 -14.03 -17.20
N TYR A 141 16.65 -13.89 -18.34
CA TYR A 141 16.29 -15.01 -19.20
C TYR A 141 17.15 -15.12 -20.47
N GLY A 142 17.94 -14.09 -20.79
CA GLY A 142 18.84 -14.10 -21.94
C GLY A 142 18.13 -14.03 -23.29
N TYR A 143 16.88 -13.54 -23.33
CA TYR A 143 16.10 -13.46 -24.56
C TYR A 143 16.68 -12.40 -25.53
N PRO A 144 16.73 -12.70 -26.85
CA PRO A 144 17.12 -11.72 -27.85
C PRO A 144 16.02 -10.68 -28.09
N ASP A 145 16.39 -9.47 -28.54
CA ASP A 145 15.47 -8.34 -28.74
C ASP A 145 14.23 -8.70 -29.57
N ALA A 146 14.39 -9.52 -30.62
CA ALA A 146 13.27 -9.94 -31.47
C ALA A 146 12.23 -10.80 -30.72
N GLU A 147 12.67 -11.67 -29.80
CA GLU A 147 11.74 -12.46 -28.98
C GLU A 147 11.05 -11.58 -27.93
N ILE A 148 11.74 -10.55 -27.43
CA ILE A 148 11.16 -9.58 -26.50
C ILE A 148 10.13 -8.70 -27.22
N ASP A 149 10.40 -8.25 -28.45
CA ASP A 149 9.45 -7.52 -29.29
C ASP A 149 8.18 -8.33 -29.53
N GLU A 150 8.32 -9.61 -29.87
CA GLU A 150 7.20 -10.53 -30.04
C GLU A 150 6.40 -10.71 -28.73
N ALA A 151 7.08 -10.80 -27.58
CA ALA A 151 6.41 -10.90 -26.28
C ALA A 151 5.65 -9.61 -25.91
N ILE A 152 6.21 -8.44 -26.20
CA ILE A 152 5.56 -7.15 -25.99
C ILE A 152 4.32 -7.00 -26.88
N ASP A 153 4.42 -7.30 -28.18
CA ASP A 153 3.27 -7.21 -29.08
C ASP A 153 2.20 -8.25 -28.72
N ALA A 154 2.59 -9.46 -28.30
CA ALA A 154 1.65 -10.45 -27.78
C ALA A 154 0.96 -10.00 -26.47
N MET A 155 1.67 -9.28 -25.60
CA MET A 155 1.09 -8.69 -24.39
C MET A 155 0.09 -7.59 -24.73
N VAL A 156 0.42 -6.72 -25.69
CA VAL A 156 -0.48 -5.68 -26.22
C VAL A 156 -1.73 -6.30 -26.86
N ASP A 157 -1.56 -7.33 -27.69
CA ASP A 157 -2.67 -8.09 -28.29
C ASP A 157 -3.55 -8.77 -27.24
N GLY A 158 -2.90 -9.40 -26.27
CA GLY A 158 -3.58 -10.06 -25.15
C GLY A 158 -4.41 -9.08 -24.34
N TRP A 159 -3.83 -7.94 -23.96
CA TRP A 159 -4.56 -6.92 -23.20
C TRP A 159 -5.71 -6.31 -24.02
N SER A 160 -5.42 -5.86 -25.24
CA SER A 160 -6.42 -5.18 -26.09
C SER A 160 -7.59 -6.07 -26.51
N SER A 161 -7.41 -7.39 -26.54
CA SER A 161 -8.51 -8.33 -26.80
C SER A 161 -9.40 -8.62 -25.58
N ASN A 162 -8.95 -8.28 -24.37
CA ASN A 162 -9.70 -8.48 -23.12
C ASN A 162 -10.28 -7.19 -22.54
N VAL A 163 -9.88 -6.04 -23.05
CA VAL A 163 -10.45 -4.73 -22.69
C VAL A 163 -11.46 -4.33 -23.74
N ASP A 164 -12.61 -3.82 -23.29
CA ASP A 164 -13.61 -3.17 -24.13
C ASP A 164 -13.73 -1.75 -23.63
N LEU A 165 -13.24 -0.78 -24.42
CA LEU A 165 -13.27 0.62 -24.02
C LEU A 165 -14.59 1.28 -24.35
N ASP A 166 -15.41 0.78 -25.27
CA ASP A 166 -16.69 1.40 -25.65
C ASP A 166 -17.82 1.01 -24.70
N GLN A 167 -17.65 1.36 -23.42
CA GLN A 167 -18.59 1.04 -22.36
C GLN A 167 -19.20 2.29 -21.73
N SER A 168 -20.48 2.18 -21.40
CA SER A 168 -21.20 3.13 -20.57
C SER A 168 -21.77 2.40 -19.37
N TRP A 169 -21.63 2.97 -18.19
CA TRP A 169 -22.17 2.42 -16.96
C TRP A 169 -22.96 3.50 -16.23
N ASP A 170 -24.16 3.15 -15.76
CA ASP A 170 -24.86 3.93 -14.73
C ASP A 170 -24.58 3.36 -13.32
N ALA A 171 -25.05 4.07 -12.29
CA ALA A 171 -24.84 3.65 -10.90
C ALA A 171 -25.40 2.25 -10.59
N ARG A 172 -26.44 1.81 -11.30
CA ARG A 172 -27.07 0.49 -11.13
C ARG A 172 -26.27 -0.59 -11.83
N ASP A 173 -25.83 -0.33 -13.06
CA ASP A 173 -24.95 -1.25 -13.80
C ASP A 173 -23.68 -1.54 -12.98
N ALA A 174 -23.11 -0.49 -12.39
CA ALA A 174 -21.96 -0.59 -11.51
C ALA A 174 -22.26 -1.39 -10.23
N ALA A 175 -23.41 -1.15 -9.59
CA ALA A 175 -23.80 -1.90 -8.39
C ALA A 175 -23.98 -3.40 -8.66
N ASP A 176 -24.58 -3.74 -9.80
CA ASP A 176 -24.80 -5.14 -10.21
C ASP A 176 -23.48 -5.86 -10.52
N TRP A 177 -22.47 -5.15 -11.07
CA TRP A 177 -21.16 -5.72 -11.36
C TRP A 177 -20.36 -6.03 -10.09
N TYR A 178 -20.40 -5.14 -9.11
CA TYR A 178 -19.60 -5.25 -7.89
C TYR A 178 -20.22 -6.14 -6.82
N GLY A 179 -21.52 -6.45 -6.90
CA GLY A 179 -22.28 -7.17 -5.85
C GLY A 179 -22.52 -6.31 -4.60
N ALA A 180 -21.54 -5.52 -4.18
CA ALA A 180 -21.54 -4.81 -2.91
C ALA A 180 -22.43 -3.55 -2.85
N GLY A 181 -23.33 -3.32 -3.81
CA GLY A 181 -24.13 -2.10 -3.95
C GLY A 181 -23.43 -0.98 -4.75
N PRO A 182 -23.90 0.27 -4.69
CA PRO A 182 -23.35 1.38 -5.49
C PRO A 182 -21.86 1.60 -5.22
N ILE A 183 -21.10 1.97 -6.26
CA ILE A 183 -19.68 2.34 -6.10
C ILE A 183 -19.58 3.49 -5.10
N SER A 184 -18.75 3.32 -4.08
CA SER A 184 -18.44 4.35 -3.09
C SER A 184 -16.95 4.65 -3.03
N LEU A 185 -16.64 5.86 -2.60
CA LEU A 185 -15.32 6.27 -2.13
C LEU A 185 -15.46 6.85 -0.73
N VAL A 186 -14.44 6.68 0.10
CA VAL A 186 -14.39 7.29 1.43
C VAL A 186 -13.64 8.61 1.36
N ALA A 187 -14.32 9.67 1.78
CA ALA A 187 -13.77 11.01 1.92
C ALA A 187 -13.44 11.32 3.39
N VAL A 188 -12.31 11.98 3.62
CA VAL A 188 -11.82 12.36 4.94
C VAL A 188 -11.56 13.86 5.03
N ASP A 189 -11.90 14.45 6.17
CA ASP A 189 -11.52 15.83 6.53
C ASP A 189 -10.16 15.83 7.23
N GLU A 190 -9.22 16.62 6.72
CA GLU A 190 -7.88 16.81 7.32
C GLU A 190 -7.68 18.26 7.80
N GLY A 191 -8.77 18.99 8.04
CA GLY A 191 -8.80 20.33 8.63
C GLY A 191 -8.62 21.47 7.63
N ASN A 192 -8.05 21.19 6.45
CA ASN A 192 -7.93 22.12 5.33
C ASN A 192 -8.83 21.76 4.15
N GLY A 193 -9.75 20.81 4.33
CA GLY A 193 -10.75 20.40 3.34
C GLY A 193 -10.92 18.88 3.28
N TRP A 194 -11.77 18.45 2.36
CA TRP A 194 -12.08 17.05 2.11
C TRP A 194 -11.19 16.45 1.03
N TYR A 195 -10.72 15.23 1.26
CA TYR A 195 -9.90 14.43 0.35
C TYR A 195 -10.47 13.03 0.23
N ILE A 196 -10.10 12.32 -0.82
CA ILE A 196 -10.37 10.88 -0.93
C ILE A 196 -9.27 10.11 -0.21
N SER A 197 -9.66 9.15 0.61
CA SER A 197 -8.78 8.17 1.23
C SER A 197 -8.78 6.89 0.39
N PRO A 198 -7.73 6.63 -0.43
CA PRO A 198 -7.59 5.34 -1.10
C PRO A 198 -7.65 4.17 -0.13
N LEU A 199 -7.04 4.33 1.05
CA LEU A 199 -6.93 3.27 2.04
C LEU A 199 -8.30 2.89 2.59
N LEU A 200 -9.07 3.86 3.09
CA LEU A 200 -10.42 3.59 3.60
C LEU A 200 -11.37 3.20 2.48
N SER A 201 -11.22 3.73 1.26
CA SER A 201 -12.05 3.30 0.13
C SER A 201 -11.84 1.82 -0.22
N PHE A 202 -10.60 1.33 -0.12
CA PHE A 202 -10.29 -0.08 -0.32
C PHE A 202 -10.91 -0.97 0.77
N TYR A 203 -10.74 -0.61 2.05
CA TYR A 203 -11.31 -1.38 3.16
C TYR A 203 -12.83 -1.28 3.24
N ASP A 204 -13.43 -0.15 2.86
CA ASP A 204 -14.88 0.02 2.72
C ASP A 204 -15.44 -0.96 1.69
N LEU A 205 -14.78 -1.08 0.54
CA LEU A 205 -15.18 -2.01 -0.50
C LEU A 205 -15.08 -3.47 -0.01
N GLN A 206 -13.97 -3.83 0.62
CA GLN A 206 -13.77 -5.18 1.14
C GLN A 206 -14.81 -5.53 2.21
N TRP A 207 -15.07 -4.61 3.14
CA TRP A 207 -16.06 -4.78 4.20
C TRP A 207 -17.46 -4.96 3.62
N ARG A 208 -17.88 -4.12 2.66
CA ARG A 208 -19.21 -4.23 2.02
C ARG A 208 -19.37 -5.56 1.27
N GLN A 209 -18.32 -6.03 0.59
CA GLN A 209 -18.33 -7.35 -0.05
C GLN A 209 -18.44 -8.50 0.97
N SER A 210 -17.74 -8.39 2.11
CA SER A 210 -17.85 -9.35 3.20
C SER A 210 -19.24 -9.34 3.84
N GLU A 211 -19.85 -8.17 3.99
CA GLU A 211 -21.21 -8.00 4.55
C GLU A 211 -22.25 -8.66 3.64
N GLU A 212 -22.18 -8.41 2.33
CA GLU A 212 -23.09 -9.01 1.34
C GLU A 212 -23.01 -10.54 1.33
N GLN A 213 -21.80 -11.09 1.53
CA GLN A 213 -21.57 -12.53 1.64
C GLN A 213 -21.95 -13.11 3.00
N GLY A 214 -22.33 -12.26 3.97
CA GLY A 214 -22.69 -12.66 5.33
C GLY A 214 -21.52 -13.07 6.22
N TYR A 215 -20.30 -12.65 5.89
CA TYR A 215 -19.10 -12.90 6.70
C TYR A 215 -18.95 -11.90 7.86
N VAL A 216 -19.51 -10.69 7.72
CA VAL A 216 -19.55 -9.64 8.75
C VAL A 216 -20.97 -9.06 8.84
N ASP A 217 -21.34 -8.48 9.99
CA ASP A 217 -22.59 -7.73 10.18
C ASP A 217 -22.31 -6.22 10.11
N SER A 218 -23.25 -5.43 9.60
CA SER A 218 -23.29 -3.96 9.71
C SER A 218 -22.88 -3.40 11.10
N ARG A 219 -23.15 -4.15 12.17
CA ARG A 219 -22.80 -3.78 13.55
C ARG A 219 -21.32 -3.90 13.89
N ASP A 220 -20.54 -4.57 13.04
CA ASP A 220 -19.10 -4.79 13.22
C ASP A 220 -18.28 -3.63 12.62
N LEU A 221 -18.95 -2.59 12.08
CA LEU A 221 -18.29 -1.35 11.67
C LEU A 221 -18.15 -0.42 12.88
N GLY A 222 -16.94 0.06 13.14
CA GLY A 222 -16.70 1.09 14.14
C GLY A 222 -17.37 2.43 13.79
N ASP A 223 -17.81 3.17 14.80
CA ASP A 223 -18.54 4.45 14.64
C ASP A 223 -17.74 5.69 15.10
N ALA A 224 -16.50 5.48 15.57
CA ALA A 224 -15.63 6.52 16.06
C ALA A 224 -14.17 6.20 15.75
N ILE A 225 -13.36 7.25 15.55
CA ILE A 225 -11.92 7.10 15.41
C ILE A 225 -11.31 7.02 16.82
N ILE A 226 -10.53 5.97 17.07
CA ILE A 226 -9.85 5.78 18.34
C ILE A 226 -8.83 6.90 18.53
N GLU A 227 -8.74 7.42 19.74
CA GLU A 227 -7.79 8.47 20.09
C GLU A 227 -6.36 7.92 20.11
N ALA A 228 -5.41 8.75 19.65
CA ALA A 228 -4.01 8.38 19.64
C ALA A 228 -3.44 8.29 21.06
N GLU A 229 -2.72 7.22 21.36
CA GLU A 229 -1.77 7.17 22.47
C GLU A 229 -0.39 7.52 21.92
N VAL A 230 0.11 8.72 22.24
CA VAL A 230 1.37 9.23 21.71
C VAL A 230 2.51 9.04 22.70
N PHE A 231 3.71 8.72 22.18
CA PHE A 231 4.84 8.34 23.01
C PHE A 231 5.98 9.38 22.99
N GLU A 232 6.80 9.40 24.05
CA GLU A 232 7.84 10.43 24.20
C GLU A 232 9.00 10.27 23.20
N THR A 233 9.35 9.02 22.84
CA THR A 233 10.41 8.72 21.88
C THR A 233 9.93 7.74 20.80
N PRO A 234 10.57 7.73 19.61
CA PRO A 234 10.27 6.77 18.56
C PRO A 234 10.42 5.31 19.00
N GLU A 235 11.44 5.01 19.81
CA GLU A 235 11.73 3.67 20.31
C GLU A 235 10.59 3.15 21.19
N VAL A 236 10.13 3.98 22.14
CA VAL A 236 8.96 3.64 22.98
C VAL A 236 7.70 3.46 22.12
N ALA A 237 7.54 4.24 21.05
CA ALA A 237 6.40 4.04 20.14
C ALA A 237 6.43 2.66 19.44
N ALA A 238 7.63 2.19 19.07
CA ALA A 238 7.82 0.86 18.46
C ALA A 238 7.59 -0.26 19.48
N GLU A 239 8.12 -0.13 20.69
CA GLU A 239 7.87 -1.06 21.80
C GLU A 239 6.37 -1.18 22.11
N GLU A 240 5.66 -0.05 22.20
CA GLU A 240 4.23 -0.04 22.56
C GLU A 240 3.33 -0.52 21.41
N LEU A 241 3.69 -0.26 20.15
CA LEU A 241 3.04 -0.91 19.00
C LEU A 241 3.22 -2.43 19.06
N THR A 242 4.42 -2.88 19.40
CA THR A 242 4.77 -4.31 19.49
C THR A 242 3.96 -5.00 20.61
N ALA A 243 3.90 -4.39 21.79
CA ALA A 243 3.05 -4.85 22.90
C ALA A 243 1.54 -4.79 22.59
N ALA A 244 1.10 -3.82 21.79
CA ALA A 244 -0.28 -3.74 21.33
C ALA A 244 -0.64 -4.91 20.40
N LEU A 245 0.26 -5.27 19.46
CA LEU A 245 0.09 -6.41 18.55
C LEU A 245 0.02 -7.74 19.32
N GLU A 246 0.93 -7.96 20.27
CA GLU A 246 0.92 -9.15 21.14
C GLU A 246 -0.42 -9.30 21.89
N SER A 247 -1.03 -8.18 22.28
CA SER A 247 -2.29 -8.21 23.02
C SER A 247 -3.50 -8.67 22.20
N GLY A 248 -3.41 -8.71 20.87
CA GLY A 248 -4.50 -9.08 19.95
C GLY A 248 -5.69 -8.13 19.95
N ARG A 249 -5.63 -7.02 20.71
CA ARG A 249 -6.74 -6.06 20.82
C ARG A 249 -6.58 -4.96 19.80
N ILE A 250 -7.47 -4.97 18.82
CA ILE A 250 -7.45 -4.05 17.70
C ILE A 250 -7.49 -2.59 18.14
N GLU A 251 -8.19 -2.27 19.23
CA GLU A 251 -8.30 -0.90 19.73
C GLU A 251 -6.97 -0.39 20.30
N ARG A 252 -6.17 -1.29 20.88
CA ARG A 252 -4.81 -0.94 21.33
C ARG A 252 -3.90 -0.71 20.15
N VAL A 253 -3.95 -1.58 19.13
CA VAL A 253 -3.14 -1.41 17.92
C VAL A 253 -3.54 -0.11 17.21
N ALA A 254 -4.83 0.18 17.10
CA ALA A 254 -5.31 1.43 16.51
C ALA A 254 -4.78 2.66 17.26
N ALA A 255 -4.79 2.64 18.60
CA ALA A 255 -4.33 3.77 19.41
C ALA A 255 -2.84 4.10 19.22
N THR A 256 -1.99 3.12 18.88
CA THR A 256 -0.54 3.32 18.69
C THR A 256 -0.16 3.73 17.26
N LEU A 257 -1.15 3.84 16.37
CA LEU A 257 -0.93 4.19 14.96
C LEU A 257 -1.25 5.67 14.66
N PRO A 258 -0.58 6.28 13.66
CA PRO A 258 -0.95 7.59 13.13
C PRO A 258 -2.35 7.60 12.52
N LEU A 259 -2.89 8.80 12.28
CA LEU A 259 -4.29 9.01 11.91
C LEU A 259 -4.76 8.17 10.72
N ALA A 260 -3.95 8.03 9.66
CA ALA A 260 -4.35 7.32 8.44
C ALA A 260 -4.61 5.83 8.72
N GLU A 261 -3.64 5.13 9.31
CA GLU A 261 -3.74 3.72 9.67
C GLU A 261 -4.73 3.51 10.82
N ARG A 262 -4.76 4.43 11.80
CA ARG A 262 -5.70 4.40 12.93
C ARG A 262 -7.15 4.47 12.47
N ARG A 263 -7.47 5.27 11.43
CA ARG A 263 -8.82 5.31 10.85
C ARG A 263 -9.25 3.94 10.32
N VAL A 264 -8.35 3.20 9.66
CA VAL A 264 -8.65 1.86 9.16
C VAL A 264 -9.00 0.93 10.29
N LEU A 265 -8.13 0.82 11.30
CA LEU A 265 -8.36 -0.14 12.39
C LEU A 265 -9.52 0.28 13.30
N SER A 266 -9.80 1.57 13.42
CA SER A 266 -10.95 2.06 14.20
C SER A 266 -12.28 1.70 13.55
N LEU A 267 -12.37 1.78 12.21
CA LEU A 267 -13.62 1.57 11.48
C LEU A 267 -13.79 0.12 11.03
N TYR A 268 -12.72 -0.50 10.53
CA TYR A 268 -12.73 -1.80 9.87
C TYR A 268 -11.91 -2.86 10.63
N GLY A 269 -11.53 -2.57 11.87
CA GLY A 269 -10.69 -3.43 12.72
C GLY A 269 -11.18 -4.88 12.81
N ASP A 270 -12.49 -5.07 12.89
CA ASP A 270 -13.13 -6.39 13.03
C ASP A 270 -12.90 -7.29 11.80
N VAL A 271 -12.65 -6.70 10.61
CA VAL A 271 -12.31 -7.46 9.39
C VAL A 271 -11.00 -8.22 9.56
N PHE A 272 -10.07 -7.71 10.36
CA PHE A 272 -8.75 -8.33 10.56
C PHE A 272 -8.77 -9.46 11.59
N ASN A 273 -9.78 -9.51 12.46
CA ASN A 273 -9.96 -10.55 13.49
C ASN A 273 -8.65 -10.92 14.23
N LEU A 274 -7.91 -9.91 14.71
CA LEU A 274 -6.62 -10.11 15.38
C LEU A 274 -6.75 -10.99 16.63
N GLU A 275 -7.90 -10.98 17.30
CA GLU A 275 -8.17 -11.88 18.42
C GLU A 275 -8.13 -13.35 17.99
N TYR A 276 -8.68 -13.70 16.82
CA TYR A 276 -8.55 -15.06 16.28
C TYR A 276 -7.09 -15.43 16.01
N VAL A 277 -6.33 -14.54 15.37
CA VAL A 277 -4.89 -14.77 15.09
C VAL A 277 -4.12 -14.99 16.39
N VAL A 278 -4.31 -14.13 17.39
CA VAL A 278 -3.62 -14.26 18.68
C VAL A 278 -4.07 -15.50 19.45
N ASN A 279 -5.35 -15.87 19.39
CA ASN A 279 -5.82 -17.10 20.03
C ASN A 279 -5.34 -18.39 19.34
N GLU A 280 -5.19 -18.37 18.01
CA GLU A 280 -4.74 -19.52 17.23
C GLU A 280 -3.22 -19.74 17.37
N TYR A 281 -2.44 -18.67 17.28
CA TYR A 281 -0.98 -18.73 17.22
C TYR A 281 -0.27 -18.35 18.52
N SER A 282 -0.99 -17.84 19.52
CA SER A 282 -0.47 -17.44 20.84
C SER A 282 0.90 -16.74 20.78
N PRO A 283 1.05 -15.64 19.99
CA PRO A 283 2.32 -14.95 19.86
C PRO A 283 2.77 -14.40 21.22
N SER A 284 4.06 -14.52 21.51
CA SER A 284 4.71 -13.89 22.65
C SER A 284 5.98 -13.19 22.22
N ILE A 285 6.19 -11.98 22.75
CA ILE A 285 7.32 -11.15 22.39
C ILE A 285 8.30 -11.15 23.57
N GLU A 286 9.44 -11.81 23.41
CA GLU A 286 10.45 -11.94 24.46
C GLU A 286 11.29 -10.66 24.59
N THR A 287 11.67 -10.09 23.44
CA THR A 287 12.50 -8.90 23.33
C THR A 287 11.98 -8.03 22.19
N ALA A 288 11.96 -6.73 22.41
CA ALA A 288 11.72 -5.72 21.38
C ALA A 288 12.63 -4.53 21.68
N ASP A 289 13.75 -4.43 20.97
CA ASP A 289 14.75 -3.37 21.10
C ASP A 289 14.93 -2.65 19.77
N PHE A 290 14.89 -1.33 19.83
CA PHE A 290 14.90 -0.46 18.66
C PHE A 290 15.85 0.70 18.89
N SER A 291 16.52 1.14 17.84
CA SER A 291 17.27 2.39 17.84
C SER A 291 16.67 3.37 16.84
N ALA A 292 16.69 4.68 17.17
CA ALA A 292 16.12 5.69 16.28
C ALA A 292 17.13 6.77 15.85
N ALA A 293 17.09 7.09 14.55
CA ALA A 293 17.69 8.28 13.97
C ALA A 293 16.59 9.31 13.67
N THR A 294 16.48 10.35 14.52
CA THR A 294 15.44 11.38 14.39
C THR A 294 15.87 12.54 13.49
N ASN A 295 14.99 12.94 12.56
CA ASN A 295 15.12 14.13 11.72
C ASN A 295 13.80 14.91 11.66
N GLY A 296 13.70 15.97 12.47
CA GLY A 296 12.50 16.80 12.56
C GLY A 296 11.32 16.02 13.13
N ASP A 297 10.25 15.89 12.35
CA ASP A 297 8.99 15.21 12.72
C ASP A 297 8.92 13.77 12.19
N ARG A 298 10.07 13.21 11.76
CA ARG A 298 10.23 11.82 11.33
C ARG A 298 11.43 11.18 12.02
N ALA A 299 11.37 9.89 12.27
CA ALA A 299 12.49 9.10 12.74
C ALA A 299 12.56 7.77 11.98
N ARG A 300 13.77 7.36 11.58
CA ARG A 300 14.04 6.00 11.10
C ARG A 300 14.34 5.13 12.31
N LEU A 301 13.71 3.98 12.38
CA LEU A 301 13.77 3.01 13.47
C LEU A 301 14.37 1.72 12.92
N SER A 302 15.56 1.39 13.42
CA SER A 302 16.22 0.12 13.12
C SER A 302 15.84 -0.88 14.22
N ILE A 303 15.54 -2.12 13.80
CA ILE A 303 15.23 -3.22 14.72
C ILE A 303 16.58 -3.76 15.19
N GLU A 304 16.96 -3.51 16.45
CA GLU A 304 18.21 -4.04 16.97
C GLU A 304 18.05 -5.54 17.27
N GLU A 305 16.93 -5.88 17.93
CA GLU A 305 16.53 -7.25 18.26
C GLU A 305 15.02 -7.32 18.48
N LEU A 306 14.31 -8.17 17.75
CA LEU A 306 12.91 -8.50 17.98
C LEU A 306 12.74 -10.02 17.99
N LEU A 307 12.46 -10.55 19.18
CA LEU A 307 12.27 -11.98 19.42
C LEU A 307 10.79 -12.28 19.58
N VAL A 308 10.23 -13.03 18.63
CA VAL A 308 8.82 -13.42 18.60
C VAL A 308 8.72 -14.94 18.61
N ASP A 309 8.00 -15.49 19.58
CA ASP A 309 7.66 -16.91 19.65
C ASP A 309 6.17 -17.10 19.32
N PHE A 310 5.85 -18.08 18.50
CA PHE A 310 4.49 -18.52 18.19
C PHE A 310 4.30 -19.94 18.71
N THR A 311 3.11 -20.21 19.25
CA THR A 311 2.69 -21.57 19.62
C THR A 311 1.37 -21.89 18.94
N GLU A 312 1.39 -22.80 17.97
CA GLU A 312 0.20 -23.29 17.26
C GLU A 312 -0.11 -24.74 17.63
N TRP A 313 -1.40 -25.06 17.76
CA TRP A 313 -1.88 -26.43 17.86
C TRP A 313 -2.43 -26.92 16.52
N SER A 314 -1.62 -27.62 15.74
CA SER A 314 -1.99 -28.10 14.41
C SER A 314 -1.99 -29.63 14.33
N ASN A 315 -3.08 -30.25 13.87
CA ASN A 315 -3.18 -31.70 13.63
C ASN A 315 -2.79 -32.62 14.81
N GLY A 316 -2.89 -32.15 16.05
CA GLY A 316 -2.50 -32.88 17.26
C GLY A 316 -1.02 -32.72 17.67
N TYR A 317 -0.31 -31.81 17.00
CA TYR A 317 1.05 -31.38 17.30
C TYR A 317 1.03 -29.99 17.93
N GLU A 318 1.96 -29.75 18.85
CA GLU A 318 2.30 -28.40 19.31
C GLU A 318 3.51 -27.95 18.49
N LEU A 319 3.35 -26.85 17.76
CA LEU A 319 4.39 -26.23 16.95
C LEU A 319 4.88 -25.00 17.70
N HIS A 320 6.19 -24.91 17.91
CA HIS A 320 6.83 -23.73 18.46
C HIS A 320 7.72 -23.12 17.39
N ASP A 321 7.34 -21.94 16.90
CA ASP A 321 8.15 -21.20 15.92
C ASP A 321 8.73 -19.98 16.61
N ARG A 322 10.05 -19.80 16.50
CA ARG A 322 10.76 -18.64 17.03
C ARG A 322 11.36 -17.86 15.89
N TYR A 323 11.19 -16.53 15.91
CA TYR A 323 11.76 -15.59 14.97
C TYR A 323 12.63 -14.59 15.71
N ASP A 324 13.88 -14.42 15.26
CA ASP A 324 14.82 -13.40 15.70
C ASP A 324 15.07 -12.44 14.56
N ILE A 325 14.55 -11.22 14.69
CA ILE A 325 14.56 -10.20 13.65
C ILE A 325 15.53 -9.10 14.09
N SER A 326 16.48 -8.79 13.21
CA SER A 326 17.42 -7.67 13.37
C SER A 326 17.61 -7.00 12.02
N GLU A 327 17.43 -5.68 11.98
CA GLU A 327 17.39 -4.86 10.78
C GLU A 327 16.42 -5.42 9.73
N VAL A 328 16.95 -5.88 8.60
CA VAL A 328 16.20 -6.45 7.46
C VAL A 328 16.31 -7.98 7.39
N CYS A 329 16.91 -8.59 8.41
CA CYS A 329 17.18 -10.01 8.50
C CYS A 329 16.26 -10.67 9.53
N ALA A 330 15.90 -11.92 9.27
CA ALA A 330 15.23 -12.79 10.21
C ALA A 330 15.93 -14.15 10.25
N GLU A 331 16.25 -14.62 11.46
CA GLU A 331 16.55 -16.01 11.74
C GLU A 331 15.30 -16.67 12.33
N TRP A 332 15.04 -17.93 11.99
CA TRP A 332 13.92 -18.67 12.55
C TRP A 332 14.29 -20.08 12.97
N SER A 333 13.54 -20.60 13.94
CA SER A 333 13.59 -22.00 14.32
C SER A 333 12.19 -22.55 14.56
N ASP A 334 11.88 -23.69 13.96
CA ASP A 334 10.61 -24.39 14.11
C ASP A 334 10.87 -25.67 14.89
N GLU A 335 10.17 -25.87 16.00
CA GLU A 335 10.21 -27.09 16.81
C GLU A 335 8.85 -27.81 16.75
N TYR A 336 8.86 -29.04 16.25
CA TYR A 336 7.69 -29.91 16.17
C TYR A 336 7.66 -30.85 17.37
N LEU A 337 6.68 -30.71 18.25
CA LEU A 337 6.44 -31.66 19.34
C LEU A 337 5.35 -32.68 18.96
N ASP A 338 5.79 -33.88 18.57
CA ASP A 338 4.88 -35.04 18.41
C ASP A 338 4.77 -35.80 19.73
N SER A 339 3.54 -35.96 20.23
CA SER A 339 3.26 -36.84 21.36
C SER A 339 2.38 -38.01 20.92
N SER A 340 2.99 -39.19 20.75
CA SER A 340 2.26 -40.41 20.42
C SER A 340 2.05 -41.26 21.68
N TYR A 341 0.80 -41.47 22.07
CA TYR A 341 0.44 -42.37 23.16
C TYR A 341 0.35 -43.81 22.64
N SER A 342 1.25 -44.69 23.11
CA SER A 342 1.13 -46.11 22.82
C SER A 342 0.31 -46.81 23.90
N SER A 343 -0.91 -47.22 23.55
CA SER A 343 -1.76 -48.04 24.42
C SER A 343 -1.17 -49.41 24.78
N TRP A 344 -0.14 -49.86 24.05
CA TRP A 344 0.52 -51.15 24.27
C TRP A 344 1.60 -51.08 25.36
N TRP A 345 2.18 -49.89 25.58
CA TRP A 345 3.27 -49.67 26.53
C TRP A 345 2.87 -48.72 27.66
N ASP A 346 1.68 -48.11 27.58
CA ASP A 346 1.16 -47.11 28.52
C ASP A 346 2.16 -45.93 28.67
N GLU A 347 2.80 -45.56 27.54
CA GLU A 347 3.93 -44.64 27.47
C GLU A 347 3.72 -43.65 26.32
N TYR A 348 4.00 -42.37 26.60
CA TYR A 348 4.10 -41.32 25.60
C TYR A 348 5.49 -41.33 24.98
N THR A 349 5.57 -41.37 23.65
CA THR A 349 6.83 -41.15 22.93
C THR A 349 6.82 -39.75 22.34
N TYR A 350 7.85 -38.97 22.69
CA TYR A 350 8.05 -37.61 22.20
C TYR A 350 9.14 -37.59 21.14
N TRP A 351 8.88 -36.95 20.00
CA TRP A 351 9.90 -36.67 18.98
C TRP A 351 9.93 -35.16 18.70
N THR A 352 11.13 -34.61 18.64
CA THR A 352 11.41 -33.20 18.28
C THR A 352 12.10 -33.19 16.92
N ASP A 353 11.48 -32.61 15.90
CA ASP A 353 12.18 -32.19 14.67
C ASP A 353 12.40 -30.67 14.77
N GLN A 354 13.64 -30.23 14.59
CA GLN A 354 13.99 -28.81 14.65
C GLN A 354 14.50 -28.37 13.28
N ARG A 355 13.83 -27.39 12.70
CA ARG A 355 14.28 -26.72 11.48
C ARG A 355 14.77 -25.32 11.82
N THR A 356 15.82 -24.89 11.17
CA THR A 356 16.35 -23.54 11.32
C THR A 356 16.63 -22.96 9.96
N GLY A 357 16.48 -21.65 9.83
CA GLY A 357 16.81 -20.92 8.62
C GLY A 357 17.07 -19.45 8.93
N SER A 358 17.60 -18.74 7.93
CA SER A 358 17.74 -17.30 7.97
C SER A 358 17.55 -16.73 6.57
N ALA A 359 17.07 -15.49 6.50
CA ALA A 359 16.89 -14.75 5.26
C ALA A 359 16.92 -13.25 5.55
N CYS A 360 17.48 -12.48 4.62
CA CYS A 360 17.46 -11.02 4.64
C CYS A 360 16.73 -10.47 3.42
N LEU A 361 16.11 -9.29 3.53
CA LEU A 361 15.42 -8.63 2.41
C LEU A 361 16.37 -8.31 1.23
N ASP A 362 17.66 -8.15 1.51
CA ASP A 362 18.73 -7.84 0.56
C ASP A 362 19.55 -9.08 0.12
N ASP A 363 19.16 -10.30 0.50
CA ASP A 363 19.83 -11.52 0.01
C ASP A 363 19.79 -11.65 -1.53
N PRO A 364 18.65 -11.40 -2.21
CA PRO A 364 18.65 -11.29 -3.67
C PRO A 364 19.43 -10.06 -4.15
N ALA A 365 20.41 -10.26 -5.04
CA ALA A 365 21.23 -9.15 -5.55
C ALA A 365 20.44 -7.98 -6.17
N TRP A 366 19.24 -8.24 -6.70
CA TRP A 366 18.38 -7.19 -7.26
C TRP A 366 17.65 -6.38 -6.17
N THR A 367 17.38 -6.94 -4.99
CA THR A 367 16.79 -6.19 -3.87
C THR A 367 17.86 -5.39 -3.13
N ASP A 368 19.05 -5.94 -2.94
CA ASP A 368 20.23 -5.20 -2.43
C ASP A 368 20.49 -3.94 -3.26
N ARG A 369 20.54 -4.08 -4.60
CA ARG A 369 20.72 -2.93 -5.50
C ARG A 369 19.57 -1.94 -5.51
N LEU A 370 18.39 -2.32 -5.03
CA LEU A 370 17.26 -1.41 -4.82
C LEU A 370 17.29 -0.78 -3.42
N GLY A 371 18.30 -1.08 -2.60
CA GLY A 371 18.45 -0.57 -1.24
C GLY A 371 17.54 -1.27 -0.24
N ALA A 372 17.16 -2.53 -0.47
CA ALA A 372 16.35 -3.28 0.49
C ALA A 372 17.03 -3.41 1.86
N GLY A 373 18.36 -3.38 1.91
CA GLY A 373 19.16 -3.38 3.15
C GLY A 373 19.11 -2.06 3.93
N ASP A 374 18.68 -0.98 3.29
CA ASP A 374 18.52 0.32 3.95
C ASP A 374 17.09 0.53 4.46
N VAL A 375 16.18 -0.44 4.37
CA VAL A 375 14.79 -0.25 4.81
C VAL A 375 14.70 -0.23 6.34
N ASP A 376 14.13 0.84 6.88
CA ASP A 376 13.84 1.01 8.32
C ASP A 376 12.34 1.21 8.55
N LEU A 377 11.89 0.93 9.78
CA LEU A 377 10.57 1.39 10.23
C LEU A 377 10.57 2.91 10.34
N ILE A 378 9.42 3.55 10.08
CA ILE A 378 9.30 5.00 10.19
C ILE A 378 8.33 5.37 11.30
N ALA A 379 8.82 6.17 12.26
CA ALA A 379 7.98 6.89 13.19
C ALA A 379 7.74 8.33 12.73
N VAL A 380 6.52 8.81 12.95
CA VAL A 380 6.08 10.17 12.64
C VAL A 380 5.62 10.86 13.91
N ARG A 381 5.78 12.19 13.95
CA ARG A 381 5.30 13.00 15.07
C ARG A 381 3.86 13.47 14.83
N GLU A 382 2.95 13.04 15.70
CA GLU A 382 1.54 13.42 15.72
C GLU A 382 1.12 13.75 17.16
N GLY A 383 0.24 14.73 17.37
CA GLY A 383 -0.30 15.02 18.70
C GLY A 383 0.73 15.45 19.77
N GLY A 384 1.97 15.78 19.36
CA GLY A 384 3.07 16.12 20.27
C GLY A 384 3.92 14.94 20.74
N GLY A 385 3.67 13.71 20.26
CA GLY A 385 4.50 12.53 20.51
C GLY A 385 4.73 11.72 19.23
N TRP A 386 5.27 10.51 19.39
CA TRP A 386 5.68 9.63 18.30
C TRP A 386 4.74 8.44 18.14
N LEU A 387 4.53 8.03 16.89
CA LEU A 387 3.75 6.87 16.47
C LEU A 387 4.48 6.19 15.30
N VAL A 388 4.48 4.86 15.23
CA VAL A 388 5.07 4.12 14.11
C VAL A 388 4.06 4.02 12.97
N SER A 389 4.46 4.40 11.76
CA SER A 389 3.59 4.49 10.59
C SER A 389 3.95 3.45 9.53
N PRO A 390 3.17 2.37 9.40
CA PRO A 390 3.32 1.42 8.29
C PRO A 390 3.29 2.08 6.92
N ILE A 391 2.44 3.09 6.71
CA ILE A 391 2.37 3.79 5.41
C ILE A 391 3.64 4.61 5.17
N ALA A 392 4.14 5.33 6.17
CA ALA A 392 5.37 6.09 6.02
C ALA A 392 6.59 5.18 5.83
N THR A 393 6.59 3.98 6.42
CA THR A 393 7.59 2.93 6.18
C THR A 393 7.59 2.49 4.73
N ILE A 394 6.43 2.16 4.16
CA ILE A 394 6.30 1.78 2.75
C ILE A 394 6.73 2.94 1.82
N ALA A 395 6.37 4.18 2.17
CA ALA A 395 6.76 5.36 1.41
C ALA A 395 8.28 5.60 1.43
N ASP A 396 8.95 5.35 2.57
CA ASP A 396 10.41 5.45 2.68
C ASP A 396 11.11 4.34 1.89
N ALA A 397 10.63 3.09 1.99
CA ALA A 397 11.13 1.98 1.18
C ALA A 397 10.98 2.25 -0.33
N ALA A 398 9.84 2.79 -0.76
CA ALA A 398 9.62 3.21 -2.14
C ALA A 398 10.56 4.35 -2.56
N SER A 399 10.83 5.30 -1.65
CA SER A 399 11.81 6.37 -1.86
C SER A 399 13.21 5.81 -2.11
N ILE A 400 13.67 4.88 -1.27
CA ILE A 400 14.98 4.21 -1.40
C ILE A 400 15.06 3.46 -2.72
N ALA A 401 14.03 2.67 -3.05
CA ALA A 401 13.98 1.92 -4.30
C ALA A 401 14.06 2.84 -5.53
N VAL A 402 13.34 3.97 -5.52
CA VAL A 402 13.41 4.97 -6.59
C VAL A 402 14.80 5.59 -6.69
N ASP A 403 15.40 5.98 -5.57
CA ASP A 403 16.74 6.59 -5.56
C ASP A 403 17.82 5.65 -6.07
N SER A 404 17.69 4.37 -5.76
CA SER A 404 18.58 3.32 -6.24
C SER A 404 18.31 2.96 -7.71
N PHE A 405 17.06 3.02 -8.15
CA PHE A 405 16.64 2.71 -9.53
C PHE A 405 17.09 3.76 -10.55
N ILE A 406 16.95 5.05 -10.23
CA ILE A 406 17.20 6.18 -11.15
C ILE A 406 18.59 6.10 -11.81
N PRO A 407 19.70 5.86 -11.09
CA PRO A 407 21.03 5.74 -11.70
C PRO A 407 21.14 4.63 -12.76
N TYR A 408 20.49 3.47 -12.54
CA TYR A 408 20.49 2.38 -13.52
C TYR A 408 19.67 2.76 -14.76
N TYR A 409 18.55 3.45 -14.55
CA TYR A 409 17.71 3.95 -15.62
C TYR A 409 18.45 4.99 -16.49
N GLU A 410 19.02 6.03 -15.87
CA GLU A 410 19.72 7.13 -16.58
C GLU A 410 20.99 6.66 -17.30
N SER A 411 21.66 5.65 -16.79
CA SER A 411 22.87 5.07 -17.41
C SER A 411 22.57 4.03 -18.48
N GLY A 412 21.30 3.63 -18.67
CA GLY A 412 20.92 2.54 -19.55
C GLY A 412 21.42 1.16 -19.10
N ALA A 413 21.76 1.02 -17.81
CA ALA A 413 22.32 -0.18 -17.19
C ALA A 413 21.27 -0.95 -16.37
N LEU A 414 20.00 -0.88 -16.77
CA LEU A 414 18.91 -1.61 -16.10
C LEU A 414 19.14 -3.13 -16.09
N ASP A 415 19.94 -3.68 -17.02
CA ASP A 415 20.31 -5.09 -17.01
C ASP A 415 21.23 -5.44 -15.82
N GLU A 416 22.05 -4.49 -15.36
CA GLU A 416 22.92 -4.68 -14.18
C GLU A 416 22.12 -4.77 -12.89
N LEU A 417 20.94 -4.14 -12.82
CA LEU A 417 20.03 -4.23 -11.67
C LEU A 417 19.63 -5.68 -11.38
N PHE A 418 19.42 -6.48 -12.43
CA PHE A 418 18.87 -7.84 -12.34
C PHE A 418 19.92 -8.97 -12.41
N ARG A 419 21.22 -8.65 -12.58
CA ARG A 419 22.27 -9.66 -12.83
C ARG A 419 22.94 -10.26 -11.59
#